data_AF-A0A931WLZ6-F1
#
_entry.id   AF-A0A931WLZ6-F1
#
_cell.length_a   1.000
_cell.length_b   1.000
_cell.length_c   1.000
_cell.angle_alpha   90.00
_cell.angle_beta   90.00
_cell.angle_gamma   90.00
#
_symmetry.space_group_name_H-M   'P 1'
#
loop_
_entity.id
_entity.type
_entity.pdbx_description
1 polymer ?
#
loop_
_entity_poly.entity_id
_entity_poly.type
_entity_poly.pdbx_seq_one_letter_code
_entity_poly.pdbx_strand_id
1 'polypeptide(L)' 'GFYVAVWLLGFSLAVPVTTVLYLKIAGREKWPITIILTLIAWGFFYGLFDYALHIPFPESLLLAWLGF' A
#
# COMPACT_ATOMS: atom_id res chain seq x y z
N GLY A 1 8.51 -3.48 9.32
CA GLY A 1 7.45 -4.00 8.44
C GLY A 1 7.16 -3.03 7.32
N PHE A 2 6.41 -1.97 7.61
CA PHE A 2 5.96 -0.99 6.59
C PHE A 2 7.09 -0.37 5.76
N TYR A 3 8.15 0.14 6.39
CA TYR A 3 9.31 0.69 5.68
C TYR A 3 9.97 -0.30 4.70
N VAL A 4 10.08 -1.58 5.09
CA VAL A 4 10.63 -2.63 4.22
C VAL A 4 9.70 -2.88 3.04
N ALA A 5 8.39 -2.88 3.27
CA ALA A 5 7.41 -3.01 2.19
C ALA A 5 7.48 -1.84 1.20
N VAL A 6 7.64 -0.60 1.68
CA VAL A 6 7.83 0.58 0.82
C VAL A 6 9.11 0.46 0.01
N TRP A 7 10.22 0.06 0.63
CA TRP A 7 11.49 -0.11 -0.06
C TRP A 7 11.44 -1.16 -1.18
N LEU A 8 10.75 -2.27 -0.93
CA LEU A 8 10.63 -3.37 -1.89
C LEU A 8 9.58 -3.11 -2.98
N LEU A 9 8.39 -2.64 -2.60
CA LEU A 9 7.20 -2.58 -3.45
C LEU A 9 6.84 -1.15 -3.91
N GLY A 10 7.53 -0.13 -3.40
CA GLY A 10 7.13 1.27 -3.58
C GLY A 10 5.93 1.63 -2.72
N PHE A 11 5.68 2.92 -2.53
CA PHE A 11 4.64 3.38 -1.60
C PHE A 11 3.23 2.96 -2.02
N SER A 12 2.93 3.04 -3.33
CA SER A 12 1.59 2.74 -3.86
C SER A 12 1.15 1.29 -3.61
N LEU A 13 2.06 0.31 -3.71
CA LEU A 13 1.76 -1.10 -3.43
C LEU A 13 1.99 -1.48 -1.97
N ALA A 14 2.92 -0.83 -1.28
CA ALA A 14 3.19 -1.11 0.13
C ALA A 14 1.97 -0.82 1.00
N VAL A 15 1.26 0.28 0.76
CA VAL A 15 0.05 0.67 1.51
C VAL A 15 -1.03 -0.43 1.49
N PRO A 16 -1.54 -0.88 0.33
CA PRO A 16 -2.58 -1.91 0.30
C PRO A 16 -2.06 -3.26 0.82
N VAL A 17 -0.83 -3.67 0.48
CA VAL A 17 -0.27 -4.96 0.93
C VAL A 17 -0.15 -5.01 2.45
N THR A 18 0.39 -3.96 3.06
CA THR A 18 0.55 -3.90 4.52
C THR A 18 -0.79 -3.78 5.24
N THR A 19 -1.77 -3.07 4.64
CA THR A 19 -3.12 -2.95 5.20
C THR A 19 -3.83 -4.31 5.19
N VAL A 20 -3.76 -5.07 4.09
CA VAL A 20 -4.30 -6.43 4.02
C VAL A 20 -3.63 -7.34 5.06
N LEU A 21 -2.30 -7.33 5.12
CA LEU A 21 -1.55 -8.15 6.08
C LEU A 21 -1.93 -7.81 7.52
N TYR A 22 -2.05 -6.52 7.85
CA TYR A 22 -2.45 -6.07 9.19
C TYR A 22 -3.86 -6.54 9.53
N LEU A 23 -4.84 -6.31 8.65
CA LEU A 23 -6.23 -6.69 8.90
C LEU A 23 -6.40 -8.22 8.96
N LYS A 24 -5.65 -8.99 8.16
CA LYS A 24 -5.72 -10.45 8.17
C LYS A 24 -5.00 -11.09 9.35
N ILE A 25 -3.80 -10.63 9.69
CA ILE A 25 -2.94 -11.28 10.68
C ILE A 25 -3.27 -10.75 12.09
N ALA A 26 -3.28 -9.43 12.26
CA ALA A 26 -3.53 -8.80 13.56
C ALA A 26 -5.03 -8.68 13.83
N GLY A 27 -5.81 -8.17 12.86
CA GLY A 27 -7.25 -7.98 13.00
C GLY A 27 -8.09 -9.25 12.86
N ARG A 28 -7.57 -10.29 12.18
CA ARG A 28 -8.31 -11.52 11.82
C ARG A 28 -9.65 -11.25 11.12
N GLU A 29 -9.70 -10.15 10.37
CA GLU A 29 -10.92 -9.68 9.72
C GLU A 29 -11.38 -10.63 8.59
N LYS A 30 -12.69 -10.59 8.34
CA LYS A 30 -13.30 -11.30 7.21
C LYS A 30 -12.83 -10.68 5.89
N TRP A 31 -12.70 -11.50 4.87
CA TRP A 31 -12.19 -11.08 3.55
C TRP A 31 -12.91 -9.87 2.95
N PRO A 32 -14.26 -9.78 2.98
CA PRO A 32 -14.95 -8.61 2.44
C PRO A 32 -14.57 -7.31 3.15
N ILE A 33 -14.50 -7.34 4.49
CA ILE A 33 -14.13 -6.17 5.31
C ILE A 33 -12.68 -5.78 5.03
N THR A 34 -11.79 -6.76 4.94
CA THR A 34 -10.37 -6.54 4.61
C THR A 34 -10.21 -5.81 3.29
N ILE A 35 -10.90 -6.27 2.23
CA ILE A 35 -10.80 -5.68 0.89
C ILE A 35 -11.37 -4.25 0.89
N ILE A 36 -12.56 -4.05 1.45
CA ILE A 36 -13.22 -2.73 1.49
C ILE A 36 -12.34 -1.71 2.22
N LEU A 37 -11.88 -2.04 3.43
CA LEU A 37 -11.04 -1.13 4.22
C LEU A 37 -9.69 -0.87 3.55
N THR A 38 -9.11 -1.87 2.90
CA THR A 38 -7.86 -1.71 2.13
C THR A 38 -8.06 -0.75 0.96
N LEU A 39 -9.13 -0.90 0.17
CA LEU A 39 -9.42 -0.03 -0.96
C LEU A 39 -9.71 1.41 -0.52
N ILE A 40 -10.46 1.59 0.57
CA ILE A 40 -10.73 2.91 1.15
C ILE A 40 -9.43 3.58 1.60
N ALA A 41 -8.61 2.86 2.37
CA ALA A 41 -7.33 3.39 2.84
C ALA A 41 -6.40 3.73 1.67
N TRP A 42 -6.27 2.82 0.70
CA TRP A 42 -5.43 3.04 -0.48
C TRP A 42 -5.91 4.23 -1.31
N GLY A 43 -7.21 4.33 -1.57
CA GLY A 43 -7.82 5.47 -2.27
C GLY A 43 -7.62 6.79 -1.53
N PHE A 44 -7.70 6.79 -0.19
CA PHE A 44 -7.40 7.97 0.61
C PHE A 44 -5.93 8.40 0.50
N PHE A 45 -4.99 7.47 0.60
CA PHE A 45 -3.56 7.77 0.41
C PHE A 45 -3.27 8.29 -1.00
N TYR A 46 -3.84 7.66 -2.02
CA TYR A 46 -3.69 8.11 -3.40
C TYR A 46 -4.28 9.52 -3.59
N GLY A 47 -5.53 9.74 -3.17
CA GLY A 47 -6.19 11.05 -3.30
C GLY A 47 -5.49 12.16 -2.52
N LEU A 48 -4.95 11.86 -1.34
CA LEU A 48 -4.25 12.85 -0.53
C LEU A 48 -2.85 13.16 -1.10
N PHE A 49 -2.04 12.15 -1.38
CA PHE A 49 -0.64 12.37 -1.71
C PHE A 49 -0.39 12.59 -3.20
N ASP A 50 -1.01 11.80 -4.07
CA ASP A 50 -0.84 11.92 -5.52
C ASP A 50 -1.66 13.10 -6.05
N TYR A 51 -2.97 13.11 -5.75
CA TYR A 51 -3.90 14.07 -6.34
C TYR A 51 -3.89 15.44 -5.63
N ALA A 52 -3.94 15.49 -4.30
CA ALA A 52 -4.00 16.78 -3.59
C ALA A 52 -2.62 17.41 -3.40
N LEU A 53 -1.61 16.62 -3.06
CA LEU A 53 -0.27 17.12 -2.71
C LEU A 53 0.78 16.97 -3.80
N HIS A 54 0.52 16.20 -4.87
CA HIS A 54 1.46 15.93 -5.97
C HIS A 54 2.85 15.46 -5.48
N ILE A 55 2.88 14.69 -4.40
CA ILE A 55 4.13 14.18 -3.83
C ILE A 55 4.54 12.93 -4.62
N PRO A 56 5.70 12.92 -5.28
CA PRO A 56 6.17 11.75 -6.00
C PRO A 56 6.37 10.60 -5.01
N PHE A 57 5.72 9.47 -5.30
CA PHE A 57 5.86 8.29 -4.47
C PHE A 57 7.23 7.64 -4.68
N PRO A 58 7.85 7.11 -3.61
CA PRO A 58 9.08 6.34 -3.73
C PRO A 58 8.90 5.17 -4.69
N GLU A 59 9.82 5.07 -5.65
CA GLU A 59 9.92 3.96 -6.59
C GLU A 59 10.22 2.66 -5.86
N SER A 60 9.78 1.56 -6.46
CA SER A 60 9.97 0.22 -5.92
C SER A 60 11.29 -0.39 -6.38
N LEU A 61 12.12 -0.86 -5.44
CA LEU A 61 13.38 -1.50 -5.81
C LEU A 61 13.17 -2.82 -6.55
N LEU A 62 12.16 -3.64 -6.18
CA LEU A 62 11.95 -4.93 -6.84
C LEU A 62 11.45 -4.80 -8.28
N LEU A 63 10.53 -3.87 -8.56
CA LEU A 63 10.06 -3.69 -9.95
C LEU A 63 11.18 -3.12 -10.83
N ALA A 64 11.96 -2.17 -10.30
CA ALA A 64 13.11 -1.63 -11.00
C ALA A 64 14.16 -2.72 -11.34
N TRP A 65 14.42 -3.66 -10.42
CA TRP A 65 15.32 -4.80 -10.68
C TRP A 65 14.76 -5.81 -11.69
N LEU A 66 13.44 -5.95 -11.75
CA LEU A 66 12.75 -6.80 -12.73
C LEU A 66 12.59 -6.12 -14.10
N GLY A 67 13.08 -4.88 -14.25
CA GLY A 67 13.01 -4.12 -15.50
C GLY A 67 11.64 -3.51 -15.80
N PHE A 68 10.80 -3.36 -14.77
CA PHE A 68 9.50 -2.68 -14.84
C PHE A 68 9.57 -1.26 -14.27
#